data_AF-A0A930RA59-F1
#
_entry.id   AF-A0A930RA59-F1
#
_cell.length_a   1.000
_cell.length_b   1.000
_cell.length_c   1.000
_cell.angle_alpha   90.00
_cell.angle_beta   90.00
_cell.angle_gamma   90.00
#
_symmetry.space_group_name_H-M   'P 1'
#
loop_
_entity.id
_entity.type
_entity.pdbx_description
1 polymer ?
#
loop_
_entity_poly.entity_id
_entity_poly.type
_entity_poly.pdbx_seq_one_letter_code
_entity_poly.pdbx_strand_id
1 'polypeptide(L)'
;FPAIFNVNEPVVFGFPIVMNPVMFLPFIIVPILAAIIVYTSIAIGFMHPFSGVTLPWSTPAIISGFMVGGWQGAFVQVLVLATSTVVYFPFFKFQDNLAYNNELQAEK
;
A
#
# COMPACT_ATOMS: atom_id res chain seq x y z
N PHE A 1 -7.83 -12.80 1.52
CA PHE A 1 -8.89 -12.67 0.48
C PHE A 1 -9.43 -11.24 0.34
N PRO A 2 -9.86 -10.52 1.40
CA PRO A 2 -10.45 -9.18 1.25
C PRO A 2 -9.47 -8.11 0.71
N ALA A 3 -8.19 -8.17 1.09
CA ALA A 3 -7.19 -7.18 0.70
C ALA A 3 -6.94 -7.06 -0.82
N ILE A 4 -7.23 -8.11 -1.61
CA ILE A 4 -7.08 -8.09 -3.08
C ILE A 4 -8.08 -7.10 -3.72
N PHE A 5 -9.21 -6.86 -3.05
CA PHE A 5 -10.28 -5.96 -3.48
C PHE A 5 -10.25 -4.62 -2.71
N ASN A 6 -9.07 -4.20 -2.24
CA ASN A 6 -8.87 -2.98 -1.44
C ASN A 6 -9.65 -2.92 -0.11
N VAL A 7 -10.12 -4.06 0.40
CA VAL A 7 -10.75 -4.17 1.74
C VAL A 7 -9.66 -4.47 2.76
N ASN A 8 -9.23 -3.45 3.51
CA ASN A 8 -8.06 -3.48 4.39
C ASN A 8 -8.41 -3.54 5.90
N GLU A 9 -9.68 -3.47 6.25
CA GLU A 9 -10.20 -3.44 7.63
C GLU A 9 -9.69 -4.60 8.50
N PRO A 10 -9.64 -5.87 8.03
CA PRO A 10 -9.10 -6.97 8.84
C PRO A 10 -7.63 -6.78 9.22
N VAL A 11 -6.86 -6.10 8.38
CA VAL A 11 -5.44 -5.83 8.65
C VAL A 11 -5.30 -4.62 9.57
N VAL A 12 -6.07 -3.55 9.32
CA VAL A 12 -6.01 -2.30 10.09
C VAL A 12 -6.52 -2.46 11.52
N PHE A 13 -7.51 -3.33 11.73
CA PHE A 13 -8.03 -3.63 13.07
C PHE A 13 -7.41 -4.86 13.71
N GLY A 14 -7.10 -5.91 12.93
CA GLY A 14 -6.52 -7.15 13.46
C GLY A 14 -5.06 -7.00 13.87
N PHE A 15 -4.29 -6.26 13.08
CA PHE A 15 -3.02 -5.68 13.52
C PHE A 15 -3.37 -4.26 13.97
N PRO A 16 -3.21 -3.85 15.23
CA PRO A 16 -3.70 -2.57 15.73
C PRO A 16 -2.89 -1.39 15.16
N ILE A 17 -2.94 -1.17 13.84
CA ILE A 17 -2.22 -0.13 13.10
C ILE A 17 -2.68 1.24 13.57
N VAL A 18 -3.99 1.40 13.81
CA VAL A 18 -4.60 2.67 14.22
C VAL A 18 -4.11 3.14 15.59
N MET A 19 -3.89 2.21 16.52
CA MET A 19 -3.46 2.53 17.88
C MET A 19 -1.95 2.43 18.06
N ASN A 20 -1.21 1.96 17.04
CA ASN A 20 0.24 1.83 17.08
C ASN A 20 0.93 3.01 16.37
N PRO A 21 1.54 3.95 17.13
CA PRO A 21 2.19 5.13 16.54
C PRO A 21 3.35 4.77 15.60
N VAL A 22 3.98 3.60 15.76
CA VAL A 22 5.06 3.12 14.89
C VAL A 22 4.52 2.72 13.50
N MET A 23 3.34 2.09 13.46
CA MET A 23 2.69 1.67 12.21
C MET A 23 1.85 2.77 11.56
N PHE A 24 1.49 3.80 12.32
CA PHE A 24 0.82 5.01 11.82
C PHE A 24 1.71 5.79 10.84
N LEU A 25 3.03 5.84 11.08
CA LEU A 25 3.97 6.56 10.24
C LEU A 25 4.03 6.02 8.79
N PRO A 26 4.28 4.71 8.53
CA PRO A 26 4.23 4.18 7.17
C PRO A 26 2.82 4.27 6.56
N PHE A 27 1.76 4.23 7.37
CA PHE A 27 0.37 4.40 6.90
C PHE A 27 0.08 5.76 6.28
N ILE A 28 0.78 6.81 6.69
CA ILE A 28 0.68 8.14 6.07
C ILE A 28 1.67 8.30 4.92
N ILE A 29 2.92 7.86 5.12
CA ILE A 29 4.00 8.07 4.15
C ILE A 29 3.74 7.33 2.84
N VAL A 30 3.23 6.10 2.90
CA VAL A 30 3.04 5.27 1.70
C VAL A 30 2.02 5.85 0.73
N PRO A 31 0.82 6.31 1.16
CA PRO A 31 -0.11 7.03 0.27
C PRO A 31 0.49 8.30 -0.34
N ILE A 32 1.29 9.04 0.42
CA ILE A 32 1.96 10.27 -0.08
C ILE A 32 2.97 9.89 -1.18
N LEU A 33 3.80 8.87 -0.95
CA LEU A 33 4.76 8.39 -1.94
C LEU A 33 4.05 7.85 -3.19
N ALA A 34 2.95 7.11 -3.02
CA ALA A 34 2.14 6.62 -4.12
C ALA A 34 1.60 7.78 -4.98
N ALA A 35 1.07 8.84 -4.33
CA ALA A 35 0.59 10.03 -5.03
C ALA A 35 1.71 10.75 -5.80
N ILE A 36 2.89 10.87 -5.20
CA ILE A 36 4.07 11.47 -5.85
C ILE A 36 4.48 10.63 -7.07
N ILE A 37 4.62 9.31 -6.95
CA ILE A 37 5.01 8.43 -8.06
C ILE A 37 4.04 8.55 -9.23
N VAL A 38 2.73 8.50 -8.96
CA VAL A 38 1.69 8.62 -9.98
C VAL A 38 1.74 10.00 -10.63
N TYR A 39 1.81 11.07 -9.83
CA TYR A 39 1.85 12.44 -10.35
C TYR A 39 3.09 12.70 -11.20
N THR A 40 4.28 12.29 -10.74
CA THR A 40 5.52 12.40 -11.49
C THR A 40 5.45 11.59 -12.78
N SER A 41 4.86 10.39 -12.77
CA SER A 41 4.68 9.57 -13.99
C SER A 41 3.81 10.26 -15.04
N ILE A 42 2.80 11.03 -14.61
CA ILE A 42 1.98 11.85 -15.51
C ILE A 42 2.77 13.09 -15.98
N ALA A 43 3.46 13.77 -15.07
CA ALA A 43 4.18 15.01 -15.35
C ALA A 43 5.35 14.83 -16.33
N ILE A 44 6.06 13.70 -16.28
CA ILE A 44 7.15 13.37 -17.22
C ILE A 44 6.64 12.84 -18.56
N GLY A 45 5.33 12.67 -18.74
CA GLY A 45 4.70 12.14 -19.95
C GLY A 45 4.80 10.62 -20.10
N PHE A 46 5.18 9.88 -19.05
CA PHE A 46 5.21 8.41 -19.08
C PHE A 46 3.79 7.81 -19.13
N MET A 47 2.85 8.43 -18.41
CA MET A 47 1.44 8.05 -18.40
C MET A 47 0.55 9.22 -18.83
N HIS A 48 -0.46 8.93 -19.65
CA HIS A 48 -1.47 9.94 -20.00
C HIS A 48 -2.34 10.30 -18.78
N PRO A 49 -2.85 11.54 -18.70
CA PRO A 49 -3.87 11.89 -17.73
C PRO A 49 -5.08 10.97 -17.83
N PHE A 50 -5.68 10.65 -16.67
CA PHE A 50 -6.77 9.70 -16.58
C PHE A 50 -7.95 10.09 -17.49
N SER A 51 -8.37 9.17 -18.35
CA SER A 51 -9.33 9.43 -19.44
C SER A 51 -10.80 9.48 -19.00
N GLY A 52 -11.08 9.78 -17.72
CA GLY A 52 -12.44 9.83 -17.17
C GLY A 52 -13.09 8.46 -16.90
N VAL A 53 -12.33 7.37 -17.02
CA VAL A 53 -12.81 6.02 -16.68
C VAL A 53 -12.91 5.88 -15.15
N THR A 54 -14.13 5.79 -14.64
CA THR A 54 -14.38 5.55 -13.21
C THR A 54 -14.52 4.06 -12.95
N LEU A 55 -13.54 3.47 -12.28
CA LEU A 55 -13.60 2.07 -11.85
C LEU A 55 -14.12 1.99 -10.41
N PRO A 56 -14.84 0.91 -10.05
CA PRO A 56 -15.11 0.61 -8.65
C PRO A 56 -13.82 0.58 -7.84
N TRP A 57 -13.82 1.15 -6.64
CA TRP A 57 -12.63 1.15 -5.78
C TRP A 57 -12.22 -0.27 -5.34
N SER A 58 -13.14 -1.24 -5.41
CA SER A 58 -12.86 -2.65 -5.14
C SER A 58 -12.08 -3.36 -6.25
N THR A 59 -11.78 -2.69 -7.36
CA THR A 59 -11.02 -3.28 -8.47
C THR A 59 -9.57 -3.54 -8.04
N PRO A 60 -9.00 -4.74 -8.27
CA PRO A 60 -7.62 -5.03 -7.91
C PRO A 60 -6.63 -4.02 -8.51
N ALA A 61 -5.66 -3.57 -7.71
CA ALA A 61 -4.80 -2.42 -8.03
C ALA A 61 -4.07 -2.50 -9.39
N ILE A 62 -3.60 -3.69 -9.79
CA ILE A 62 -2.91 -3.86 -11.08
C ILE A 62 -3.90 -3.74 -12.26
N ILE A 63 -5.09 -4.33 -12.11
CA ILE A 63 -6.13 -4.31 -13.14
C ILE A 63 -6.68 -2.89 -13.29
N SER A 64 -6.86 -2.18 -12.18
CA SER A 64 -7.32 -0.78 -12.22
C SER A 64 -6.30 0.13 -12.90
N GLY A 65 -5.00 -0.05 -12.59
CA GLY A 65 -3.91 0.64 -13.30
C GLY A 65 -3.93 0.36 -14.81
N PHE A 66 -4.13 -0.89 -15.20
CA PHE A 66 -4.20 -1.28 -16.61
C PHE A 66 -5.37 -0.62 -17.35
N MET A 67 -6.55 -0.61 -16.74
CA MET A 67 -7.76 -0.06 -17.36
C MET A 67 -7.73 1.47 -17.47
N VAL A 68 -7.04 2.16 -16.55
CA VAL A 68 -6.98 3.62 -16.51
C VAL A 68 -5.85 4.16 -17.39
N GLY A 69 -4.68 3.52 -17.38
CA GLY A 69 -3.45 4.03 -18.01
C GLY A 69 -2.78 3.05 -18.97
N GLY A 70 -3.46 1.97 -19.37
CA GLY A 70 -2.86 0.92 -20.19
C GLY A 70 -1.73 0.18 -19.47
N TRP A 71 -0.79 -0.36 -20.24
CA TRP A 71 0.36 -1.07 -19.68
C TRP A 71 1.24 -0.17 -18.79
N GLN A 72 1.31 1.14 -19.07
CA GLN A 72 2.04 2.10 -18.23
C GLN A 72 1.41 2.24 -16.85
N GLY A 73 0.08 2.32 -16.77
CA GLY A 73 -0.63 2.39 -15.49
C GLY A 73 -0.47 1.11 -14.66
N ALA A 74 -0.46 -0.06 -15.30
CA ALA A 74 -0.16 -1.32 -14.63
C ALA A 74 1.28 -1.35 -14.08
N PHE A 75 2.26 -0.87 -14.85
CA PHE A 75 3.65 -0.77 -14.42
C PHE A 75 3.82 0.17 -13.23
N VAL A 76 3.22 1.36 -13.27
CA VAL A 76 3.24 2.32 -12.16
C VAL A 76 2.63 1.69 -10.91
N GLN A 77 1.55 0.92 -11.03
CA GLN A 77 0.94 0.26 -9.88
C GLN A 77 1.83 -0.83 -9.26
N VAL A 78 2.54 -1.61 -10.09
CA VAL A 78 3.55 -2.54 -9.58
C VAL A 78 4.67 -1.79 -8.85
N LEU A 79 5.10 -0.64 -9.36
CA LEU A 79 6.11 0.22 -8.74
C LEU A 79 5.64 0.78 -7.39
N VAL A 80 4.39 1.22 -7.30
CA VAL A 80 3.76 1.70 -6.07
C VAL A 80 3.66 0.57 -5.06
N LEU A 81 3.23 -0.63 -5.47
CA LEU A 81 3.19 -1.81 -4.59
C LEU A 81 4.58 -2.17 -4.08
N ALA A 82 5.59 -2.22 -4.95
CA ALA A 82 6.96 -2.52 -4.56
C ALA A 82 7.51 -1.49 -3.56
N THR A 83 7.31 -0.19 -3.83
CA THR A 83 7.70 0.89 -2.93
C THR A 83 6.98 0.78 -1.60
N SER A 84 5.68 0.49 -1.61
CA SER A 84 4.88 0.30 -0.41
C SER A 84 5.44 -0.86 0.44
N THR A 85 5.75 -1.99 -0.19
CA THR A 85 6.36 -3.14 0.50
C THR A 85 7.71 -2.79 1.12
N VAL A 86 8.59 -2.11 0.37
CA VAL A 86 9.92 -1.70 0.88
C VAL A 86 9.79 -0.75 2.06
N VAL A 87 8.87 0.22 2.00
CA VAL A 87 8.66 1.18 3.09
C VAL A 87 8.04 0.50 4.31
N TYR A 88 7.07 -0.41 4.14
CA TYR A 88 6.43 -1.12 5.25
C TYR A 88 7.31 -2.17 5.91
N PHE A 89 8.21 -2.81 5.15
CA PHE A 89 9.04 -3.92 5.64
C PHE A 89 9.85 -3.64 6.92
N PRO A 90 10.58 -2.51 7.07
CA PRO A 90 11.32 -2.24 8.30
C PRO A 90 10.42 -2.05 9.53
N PHE A 91 9.27 -1.39 9.37
CA PHE A 91 8.31 -1.19 10.46
C PHE A 91 7.62 -2.48 10.85
N PHE A 92 7.27 -3.30 9.85
CA PHE A 92 6.72 -4.63 10.08
C PHE A 92 7.71 -5.51 10.86
N LYS A 93 8.98 -5.56 10.45
CA LYS A 93 10.01 -6.33 11.15
C LYS A 93 10.24 -5.87 12.58
N PHE A 94 10.18 -4.55 12.83
CA PHE A 94 10.26 -4.02 14.19
C PHE A 94 9.09 -4.50 15.06
N GLN A 95 7.87 -4.44 14.52
CA GLN A 95 6.68 -4.85 15.24
C GLN A 95 6.62 -6.37 15.49
N ASP A 96 7.08 -7.17 14.52
CA ASP A 96 7.21 -8.62 14.63
C ASP A 96 8.18 -9.02 15.76
N ASN A 97 9.32 -8.34 15.86
CA ASN A 97 10.26 -8.55 16.98
C ASN A 97 9.66 -8.19 18.34
N LEU A 98 8.82 -7.15 18.43
CA LEU A 98 8.14 -6.79 19.68
C LEU A 98 7.12 -7.87 20.08
N ALA A 99 6.34 -8.37 19.13
CA ALA A 99 5.39 -9.45 19.38
C ALA A 99 6.11 -10.73 19.86
N TYR A 100 7.17 -11.13 19.16
CA TYR A 100 7.99 -12.28 19.52
C TYR A 100 8.55 -12.20 20.95
N ASN A 101 9.06 -11.03 21.36
CA ASN A 101 9.57 -10.83 22.73
C ASN A 101 8.45 -10.93 23.79
N ASN A 102 7.25 -10.46 23.49
CA ASN A 102 6.11 -10.57 24.41
C ASN A 102 5.64 -12.02 24.56
N GLU A 103 5.65 -12.80 23.48
CA GLU A 103 5.33 -14.24 23.52
C GLU A 103 6.33 -15.00 24.41
N LEU A 104 7.64 -14.73 24.25
CA LEU A 104 8.68 -15.33 25.09
C LEU A 104 8.58 -14.95 26.58
N GLN A 105 8.04 -13.77 26.89
CA GLN A 105 7.79 -13.35 28.27
C GLN A 105 6.54 -14.00 28.86
N ALA A 106 5.52 -14.28 28.04
CA ALA A 106 4.29 -14.94 28.47
C ALA A 106 4.48 -16.44 28.68
N GLU A 107 5.47 -17.08 28.03
CA GLU A 107 5.84 -18.48 28.25
C GLU A 107 6.71 -18.72 29.50
N LYS A 108 7.27 -17.67 30.11
CA LYS A 108 8.08 -17.76 31.34
C LYS A 108 7.24 -17.59 32.59
#